data_AF-A0A1S1H7X7-F1
#
_entry.id   AF-A0A1S1H7X7-F1
#
_cell.length_a   1.000
_cell.length_b   1.000
_cell.length_c   1.000
_cell.angle_alpha   90.00
_cell.angle_beta   90.00
_cell.angle_gamma   90.00
#
_symmetry.space_group_name_H-M   'P 1'
#
loop_
_entity.id
_entity.type
_entity.pdbx_description
1 polymer ?
#
loop_
_entity_poly.entity_id
_entity_poly.type
_entity_poly.pdbx_seq_one_letter_code
_entity_poly.pdbx_strand_id
1 'polypeptide(L)'
;MIAPLCRRGAAAVALLAGLACGPAMAADRAALPPYSFAYEPQGVDERGMWMMADEDERILRTSSFVIRDEELNAYVRGVLCRTVGEDRCRNVRVYVMRIPQFNATMYANGMMTVWSGLLLRVQNEAELGAVLGHEFGHFEKRHSLNGFKNKRSVSDVLAWLGMVGPNAGLSASLAGYVYSFSRAQETEADLIGIQYLASSAYPSAAAPKVWSRLMAEQDATAAGRKRKVRHSYAAGFFASHPTEAAREAYLSREAAKYADAGDPGAEAYRKGIAKWLPQLLDDQIKLNDFGGSEYLLDQLAASGGSADVTFARAELYSQRGNPRDYVTAAELYREAIAKGCDRPEARRGLGLALLRTQQSDEGKQALRSYLEFRPDAPDGPMIKSLVGN
;
A
#
# COMPACT_ATOMS: atom_id res chain seq x y z
N MET A 1 50.87 -42.69 -70.05
CA MET A 1 51.80 -43.20 -69.01
C MET A 1 52.06 -42.07 -68.04
N ILE A 2 52.36 -42.41 -66.78
CA ILE A 2 52.75 -41.55 -65.65
C ILE A 2 51.60 -41.27 -64.65
N ALA A 3 51.69 -41.96 -63.52
CA ALA A 3 51.35 -41.45 -62.19
C ALA A 3 52.68 -41.13 -61.46
N PRO A 4 52.74 -40.60 -60.21
CA PRO A 4 51.74 -39.89 -59.37
C PRO A 4 52.31 -38.58 -58.75
N LEU A 5 51.52 -37.89 -57.90
CA LEU A 5 51.85 -37.39 -56.54
C LEU A 5 51.27 -36.01 -56.14
N CYS A 6 50.57 -36.06 -55.00
CA CYS A 6 50.47 -35.06 -53.93
C CYS A 6 49.96 -33.64 -54.23
N ARG A 7 48.76 -33.33 -53.72
CA ARG A 7 48.59 -32.20 -52.79
C ARG A 7 47.36 -32.36 -51.89
N ARG A 8 47.62 -32.02 -50.62
CA ARG A 8 46.82 -32.11 -49.41
C ARG A 8 45.47 -31.38 -49.51
N GLY A 9 44.38 -32.07 -49.15
CA GLY A 9 43.12 -31.43 -48.77
C GLY A 9 43.06 -31.29 -47.24
N ALA A 10 42.91 -30.07 -46.74
CA ALA A 10 42.57 -29.81 -45.34
C ALA A 10 41.05 -29.67 -45.24
N ALA A 11 40.41 -30.64 -44.59
CA ALA A 11 38.99 -30.58 -44.25
C ALA A 11 38.81 -29.80 -42.94
N ALA A 12 38.02 -28.74 -42.96
CA ALA A 12 37.60 -28.02 -41.77
C ALA A 12 36.55 -28.84 -41.01
N VAL A 13 36.85 -29.20 -39.76
CA VAL A 13 35.92 -29.86 -38.84
C VAL A 13 35.06 -28.78 -38.19
N ALA A 14 33.77 -28.78 -38.46
CA ALA A 14 32.79 -27.97 -37.74
C ALA A 14 32.46 -28.66 -36.40
N LEU A 15 32.90 -28.08 -35.28
CA LEU A 15 32.42 -28.44 -33.95
C LEU A 15 31.06 -27.76 -33.71
N LEU A 16 29.97 -28.53 -33.80
CA LEU A 16 28.68 -28.16 -33.24
C LEU A 16 28.71 -28.40 -31.73
N ALA A 17 28.93 -27.33 -30.95
CA ALA A 17 28.72 -27.34 -29.52
C ALA A 17 27.21 -27.34 -29.24
N GLY A 18 26.65 -28.53 -29.01
CA GLY A 18 25.29 -28.68 -28.50
C GLY A 18 25.23 -28.16 -27.07
N LEU A 19 24.58 -27.00 -26.87
CA LEU A 19 24.09 -26.59 -25.56
C LEU A 19 22.97 -27.56 -25.15
N ALA A 20 23.32 -28.56 -24.36
CA ALA A 20 22.35 -29.37 -23.64
C ALA A 20 21.67 -28.49 -22.60
N CYS A 21 20.46 -28.02 -22.91
CA CYS A 21 19.57 -27.40 -21.95
C CYS A 21 19.14 -28.50 -20.95
N GLY A 22 19.76 -28.52 -19.77
CA GLY A 22 19.32 -29.38 -18.67
C GLY A 22 17.89 -29.02 -18.24
N PRO A 23 17.14 -29.96 -17.66
CA PRO A 23 15.80 -29.66 -17.17
C PRO A 23 15.91 -28.60 -16.07
N ALA A 24 15.17 -27.50 -16.20
CA ALA A 24 14.97 -26.58 -15.10
C ALA A 24 14.40 -27.40 -13.93
N MET A 25 15.14 -27.49 -12.82
CA MET A 25 14.59 -28.05 -11.59
C MET A 25 13.33 -27.25 -11.26
N ALA A 26 12.17 -27.89 -11.29
CA ALA A 26 10.94 -27.26 -10.84
C ALA A 26 11.17 -26.82 -9.39
N ALA A 27 11.14 -25.51 -9.13
CA ALA A 27 11.19 -24.97 -7.79
C ALA A 27 10.10 -25.67 -6.97
N ASP A 28 10.46 -26.22 -5.81
CA ASP A 28 9.54 -26.89 -4.91
C ASP A 28 8.46 -25.86 -4.54
N ARG A 29 7.22 -26.07 -5.02
CA ARG A 29 6.15 -25.09 -4.79
C ARG A 29 5.91 -24.99 -3.29
N ALA A 30 5.85 -23.75 -2.79
CA ALA A 30 5.63 -23.48 -1.38
C ALA A 30 4.44 -24.31 -0.84
N ALA A 31 4.66 -25.07 0.23
CA ALA A 31 3.60 -25.86 0.86
C ALA A 31 2.64 -24.92 1.60
N LEU A 32 1.46 -24.71 1.02
CA LEU A 32 0.39 -23.90 1.63
C LEU A 32 -0.36 -24.70 2.70
N PRO A 33 -0.91 -24.03 3.74
CA PRO A 33 -1.81 -24.68 4.69
C PRO A 33 -3.04 -25.30 4.00
N PRO A 34 -3.61 -26.39 4.54
CA PRO A 34 -4.82 -26.99 3.99
C PRO A 34 -6.01 -26.02 4.10
N TYR A 35 -6.77 -25.90 3.02
CA TYR A 35 -7.94 -25.02 2.92
C TYR A 35 -9.25 -25.83 2.91
N SER A 36 -10.28 -25.32 3.59
CA SER A 36 -11.64 -25.88 3.56
C SER A 36 -12.64 -24.81 3.11
N PHE A 37 -13.39 -25.12 2.05
CA PHE A 37 -14.27 -24.17 1.35
C PHE A 37 -15.56 -23.80 2.14
N ALA A 38 -16.03 -24.69 3.01
CA ALA A 38 -17.28 -24.53 3.74
C ALA A 38 -17.00 -24.64 5.25
N TYR A 39 -16.45 -23.56 5.81
CA TYR A 39 -16.15 -23.50 7.24
C TYR A 39 -17.30 -22.86 8.02
N GLU A 40 -17.78 -23.57 9.05
CA GLU A 40 -18.73 -23.04 10.03
C GLU A 40 -18.03 -22.79 11.37
N PRO A 41 -18.26 -21.63 12.02
CA PRO A 41 -17.62 -21.28 13.29
C PRO A 41 -17.95 -22.29 14.40
N GLN A 42 -16.93 -22.72 15.14
CA GLN A 42 -17.02 -23.76 16.15
C GLN A 42 -16.98 -23.18 17.57
N GLY A 43 -17.80 -23.75 18.46
CA GLY A 43 -17.86 -23.29 19.85
C GLY A 43 -18.46 -21.90 20.04
N VAL A 44 -18.58 -21.48 21.29
CA VAL A 44 -19.29 -20.22 21.64
C VAL A 44 -18.47 -18.99 21.27
N ASP A 45 -17.15 -19.05 21.46
CA ASP A 45 -16.27 -17.89 21.25
C ASP A 45 -16.18 -17.51 19.76
N GLU A 46 -15.96 -18.49 18.89
CA GLU A 46 -15.82 -18.22 17.47
C GLU A 46 -17.14 -17.73 16.85
N ARG A 47 -18.28 -18.32 17.25
CA ARG A 47 -19.60 -17.82 16.85
C ARG A 47 -19.84 -16.39 17.32
N GLY A 48 -19.46 -16.07 18.57
CA GLY A 48 -19.56 -14.70 19.08
C GLY A 48 -18.69 -13.71 18.30
N MET A 49 -17.47 -14.12 17.93
CA MET A 49 -16.57 -13.29 17.12
C MET A 49 -17.13 -13.06 15.71
N TRP A 50 -17.76 -14.07 15.10
CA TRP A 50 -18.44 -13.93 13.81
C TRP A 50 -19.62 -12.97 13.89
N MET A 51 -20.47 -13.09 14.92
CA MET A 51 -21.59 -12.16 15.13
C MET A 51 -21.11 -10.70 15.26
N MET A 52 -20.00 -10.47 15.98
CA MET A 52 -19.38 -9.14 16.08
C MET A 52 -18.87 -8.65 14.72
N ALA A 53 -18.19 -9.51 13.97
CA ALA A 53 -17.70 -9.17 12.63
C ALA A 53 -18.85 -8.88 11.65
N ASP A 54 -19.98 -9.58 11.75
CA ASP A 54 -21.17 -9.33 10.94
C ASP A 54 -21.80 -7.97 11.25
N GLU A 55 -21.86 -7.59 12.54
CA GLU A 55 -22.35 -6.28 12.95
C GLU A 55 -21.40 -5.15 12.54
N ASP A 56 -20.09 -5.34 12.72
CA ASP A 56 -19.06 -4.41 12.23
C ASP A 56 -19.19 -4.21 10.72
N GLU A 57 -19.38 -5.29 9.95
CA GLU A 57 -19.59 -5.23 8.51
C GLU A 57 -20.89 -4.47 8.16
N ARG A 58 -21.99 -4.71 8.89
CA ARG A 58 -23.26 -4.02 8.69
C ARG A 58 -23.11 -2.50 8.88
N ILE A 59 -22.42 -2.07 9.94
CA ILE A 59 -22.14 -0.65 10.22
C ILE A 59 -21.23 -0.08 9.13
N LEU A 60 -20.14 -0.78 8.83
CA LEU A 60 -19.12 -0.35 7.87
C LEU A 60 -19.72 -0.09 6.49
N ARG A 61 -20.60 -0.97 5.99
CA ARG A 61 -21.26 -0.80 4.67
C ARG A 61 -21.97 0.53 4.50
N THR A 62 -22.46 1.13 5.58
CA THR A 62 -23.16 2.44 5.57
C THR A 62 -22.24 3.63 5.84
N SER A 63 -20.98 3.40 6.19
CA SER A 63 -20.02 4.46 6.51
C SER A 63 -19.67 5.34 5.31
N SER A 64 -19.43 6.62 5.57
CA SER A 64 -18.90 7.57 4.59
C SER A 64 -17.43 7.33 4.24
N PHE A 65 -16.70 6.56 5.07
CA PHE A 65 -15.32 6.20 4.81
C PHE A 65 -15.17 5.09 3.76
N VAL A 66 -16.23 4.34 3.42
CA VAL A 66 -16.13 3.30 2.39
C VAL A 66 -16.02 3.92 1.00
N ILE A 67 -14.97 3.56 0.28
CA ILE A 67 -14.85 3.83 -1.15
C ILE A 67 -15.71 2.81 -1.91
N ARG A 68 -16.88 3.24 -2.40
CA ARG A 68 -17.86 2.38 -3.10
C ARG A 68 -17.57 2.20 -4.60
N ASP A 69 -16.34 2.48 -5.01
CA ASP A 69 -15.91 2.32 -6.40
C ASP A 69 -15.73 0.84 -6.72
N GLU A 70 -16.62 0.30 -7.55
CA GLU A 70 -16.64 -1.14 -7.86
C GLU A 70 -15.35 -1.60 -8.56
N GLU A 71 -14.76 -0.75 -9.41
CA GLU A 71 -13.53 -1.05 -10.14
C GLU A 71 -12.34 -1.18 -9.18
N LEU A 72 -12.17 -0.24 -8.25
CA LEU A 72 -11.11 -0.30 -7.25
C LEU A 72 -11.27 -1.51 -6.32
N ASN A 73 -12.48 -1.78 -5.83
CA ASN A 73 -12.72 -2.93 -4.95
C ASN A 73 -12.49 -4.25 -5.69
N ALA A 74 -12.96 -4.38 -6.93
CA ALA A 74 -12.73 -5.56 -7.77
C ALA A 74 -11.23 -5.73 -8.07
N TYR A 75 -10.51 -4.64 -8.33
CA TYR A 75 -9.07 -4.66 -8.56
C TYR A 75 -8.30 -5.17 -7.33
N VAL A 76 -8.54 -4.59 -6.15
CA VAL A 76 -7.88 -5.01 -4.89
C VAL A 76 -8.23 -6.46 -4.55
N ARG A 77 -9.50 -6.87 -4.71
CA ARG A 77 -9.91 -8.28 -4.56
C ARG A 77 -9.21 -9.18 -5.56
N GLY A 78 -9.05 -8.74 -6.81
CA GLY A 78 -8.34 -9.49 -7.84
C GLY A 78 -6.88 -9.73 -7.49
N VAL A 79 -6.19 -8.73 -6.91
CA VAL A 79 -4.82 -8.91 -6.40
C VAL A 79 -4.78 -9.96 -5.30
N LEU A 80 -5.70 -9.88 -4.31
CA LEU A 80 -5.83 -10.91 -3.27
C LEU A 80 -6.01 -12.31 -3.89
N CYS A 81 -6.96 -12.47 -4.82
CA CYS A 81 -7.25 -13.76 -5.46
C CYS A 81 -6.04 -14.32 -6.21
N ARG A 82 -5.30 -13.48 -6.94
CA ARG A 82 -4.05 -13.90 -7.59
C ARG A 82 -2.99 -14.34 -6.59
N THR A 83 -2.95 -13.74 -5.39
CA THR A 83 -1.98 -14.08 -4.34
C THR A 83 -2.35 -15.36 -3.58
N VAL A 84 -3.59 -15.49 -3.08
CA VAL A 84 -3.98 -16.62 -2.20
C VAL A 84 -4.64 -17.78 -2.94
N GLY A 85 -5.03 -17.57 -4.20
CA GLY A 85 -5.76 -18.52 -5.04
C GLY A 85 -7.29 -18.30 -5.02
N GLU A 86 -7.93 -18.59 -6.15
CA GLU A 86 -9.37 -18.36 -6.38
C GLU A 86 -10.28 -19.07 -5.36
N ASP A 87 -9.95 -20.32 -5.01
CA ASP A 87 -10.74 -21.07 -4.04
C ASP A 87 -10.70 -20.42 -2.65
N ARG A 88 -9.53 -19.93 -2.22
CA ARG A 88 -9.35 -19.25 -0.94
C ARG A 88 -10.03 -17.89 -0.90
N CYS A 89 -9.89 -17.10 -1.97
CA CYS A 89 -10.42 -15.74 -1.99
C CYS A 89 -11.93 -15.67 -2.23
N ARG A 90 -12.57 -16.75 -2.70
CA ARG A 90 -13.96 -16.73 -3.23
C ARG A 90 -14.94 -16.01 -2.31
N ASN A 91 -14.86 -16.27 -1.01
CA ASN A 91 -15.79 -15.73 -0.01
C ASN A 91 -15.30 -14.43 0.67
N VAL A 92 -14.14 -13.90 0.29
CA VAL A 92 -13.56 -12.69 0.90
C VAL A 92 -14.20 -11.41 0.37
N ARG A 93 -14.83 -10.63 1.24
CA ARG A 93 -15.47 -9.36 0.87
C ARG A 93 -14.51 -8.22 1.19
N VAL A 94 -13.93 -7.62 0.15
CA VAL A 94 -12.99 -6.50 0.28
C VAL A 94 -13.75 -5.19 0.37
N TYR A 95 -13.37 -4.35 1.34
CA TYR A 95 -13.83 -2.97 1.50
C TYR A 95 -12.63 -2.04 1.57
N VAL A 96 -12.46 -1.20 0.56
CA VAL A 96 -11.46 -0.14 0.60
C VAL A 96 -12.01 1.04 1.41
N MET A 97 -11.26 1.44 2.44
CA MET A 97 -11.60 2.50 3.38
C MET A 97 -10.74 3.73 3.11
N ARG A 98 -11.36 4.91 2.92
CA ARG A 98 -10.67 6.20 2.76
C ARG A 98 -10.10 6.67 4.10
N ILE A 99 -9.00 6.04 4.50
CA ILE A 99 -8.27 6.29 5.72
C ILE A 99 -6.78 6.37 5.34
N PRO A 100 -6.12 7.54 5.50
CA PRO A 100 -4.80 7.81 4.93
C PRO A 100 -3.64 7.10 5.64
N GLN A 101 -3.91 6.42 6.76
CA GLN A 101 -2.94 5.58 7.45
C GLN A 101 -2.78 4.23 6.74
N PHE A 102 -1.56 3.67 6.77
CA PHE A 102 -1.30 2.31 6.32
C PHE A 102 -2.02 1.32 7.23
N ASN A 103 -2.93 0.50 6.70
CA ASN A 103 -3.50 -0.64 7.41
C ASN A 103 -4.26 -1.60 6.47
N ALA A 104 -4.37 -2.86 6.88
CA ALA A 104 -5.35 -3.82 6.40
C ALA A 104 -5.75 -4.73 7.56
N THR A 105 -6.94 -5.33 7.50
CA THR A 105 -7.38 -6.28 8.53
C THR A 105 -8.36 -7.27 7.91
N MET A 106 -8.15 -8.56 8.20
CA MET A 106 -9.10 -9.61 7.86
C MET A 106 -9.91 -10.05 9.07
N TYR A 107 -11.23 -10.06 8.92
CA TYR A 107 -12.19 -10.39 9.96
C TYR A 107 -12.62 -11.85 9.88
N ALA A 108 -13.11 -12.37 10.99
CA ALA A 108 -13.46 -13.78 11.13
C ALA A 108 -14.57 -14.26 10.19
N ASN A 109 -15.46 -13.37 9.73
CA ASN A 109 -16.57 -13.69 8.82
C ASN A 109 -16.19 -13.60 7.32
N GLY A 110 -14.92 -13.31 6.99
CA GLY A 110 -14.48 -13.14 5.61
C GLY A 110 -14.51 -11.69 5.09
N MET A 111 -14.88 -10.71 5.91
CA MET A 111 -14.70 -9.29 5.57
C MET A 111 -13.22 -8.91 5.64
N MET A 112 -12.71 -8.22 4.63
CA MET A 112 -11.38 -7.61 4.62
C MET A 112 -11.53 -6.10 4.48
N THR A 113 -10.91 -5.34 5.38
CA THR A 113 -10.80 -3.89 5.25
C THR A 113 -9.40 -3.50 4.79
N VAL A 114 -9.29 -2.67 3.76
CA VAL A 114 -8.01 -2.17 3.24
C VAL A 114 -8.03 -0.65 3.32
N TRP A 115 -7.12 -0.05 4.09
CA TRP A 115 -7.09 1.41 4.24
C TRP A 115 -6.35 2.04 3.07
N SER A 116 -6.85 3.16 2.59
CA SER A 116 -6.35 3.83 1.38
C SER A 116 -4.90 4.31 1.53
N GLY A 117 -4.43 4.54 2.76
CA GLY A 117 -3.03 4.78 3.06
C GLY A 117 -2.10 3.60 2.76
N LEU A 118 -2.60 2.36 2.77
CA LEU A 118 -1.87 1.19 2.30
C LEU A 118 -1.62 1.30 0.79
N LEU A 119 -2.66 1.62 0.03
CA LEU A 119 -2.59 1.73 -1.43
C LEU A 119 -1.62 2.82 -1.90
N LEU A 120 -1.43 3.88 -1.10
CA LEU A 120 -0.47 4.92 -1.44
C LEU A 120 1.00 4.50 -1.22
N ARG A 121 1.26 3.49 -0.36
CA ARG A 121 2.61 3.13 0.08
C ARG A 121 3.18 1.91 -0.63
N VAL A 122 2.35 0.94 -1.01
CA VAL A 122 2.81 -0.18 -1.84
C VAL A 122 3.04 0.29 -3.29
N GLN A 123 4.06 -0.24 -3.95
CA GLN A 123 4.53 0.20 -5.28
C GLN A 123 4.09 -0.72 -6.41
N ASN A 124 3.56 -1.90 -6.09
CA ASN A 124 3.21 -2.92 -7.07
C ASN A 124 2.21 -3.94 -6.47
N GLU A 125 1.65 -4.80 -7.33
CA GLU A 125 0.66 -5.80 -6.92
C GLU A 125 1.26 -6.86 -5.99
N ALA A 126 2.53 -7.23 -6.16
CA ALA A 126 3.20 -8.19 -5.29
C ALA A 126 3.29 -7.70 -3.84
N GLU A 127 3.59 -6.41 -3.64
CA GLU A 127 3.62 -5.78 -2.32
C GLU A 127 2.22 -5.65 -1.70
N LEU A 128 1.21 -5.29 -2.50
CA LEU A 128 -0.18 -5.31 -2.04
C LEU A 128 -0.56 -6.75 -1.62
N GLY A 129 -0.29 -7.72 -2.49
CA GLY A 129 -0.49 -9.14 -2.24
C GLY A 129 0.22 -9.63 -0.98
N ALA A 130 1.44 -9.16 -0.70
CA ALA A 130 2.17 -9.51 0.52
C ALA A 130 1.35 -9.17 1.78
N VAL A 131 0.81 -7.95 1.83
CA VAL A 131 0.03 -7.48 2.98
C VAL A 131 -1.32 -8.20 3.05
N LEU A 132 -2.04 -8.33 1.93
CA LEU A 132 -3.33 -9.01 1.91
C LEU A 132 -3.21 -10.51 2.22
N GLY A 133 -2.13 -11.15 1.76
CA GLY A 133 -1.81 -12.54 2.04
C GLY A 133 -1.40 -12.77 3.49
N HIS A 134 -0.70 -11.82 4.12
CA HIS A 134 -0.41 -11.82 5.56
C HIS A 134 -1.71 -11.77 6.37
N GLU A 135 -2.61 -10.82 6.07
CA GLU A 135 -3.92 -10.72 6.73
C GLU A 135 -4.77 -11.98 6.52
N PHE A 136 -4.75 -12.54 5.31
CA PHE A 136 -5.42 -13.80 5.02
C PHE A 136 -4.83 -14.98 5.82
N GLY A 137 -3.52 -14.99 6.03
CA GLY A 137 -2.83 -15.96 6.90
C GLY A 137 -3.34 -15.91 8.34
N HIS A 138 -3.52 -14.72 8.92
CA HIS A 138 -4.14 -14.57 10.25
C HIS A 138 -5.56 -15.16 10.30
N PHE A 139 -6.34 -14.94 9.25
CA PHE A 139 -7.71 -15.45 9.13
C PHE A 139 -7.74 -16.98 9.02
N GLU A 140 -6.94 -17.55 8.12
CA GLU A 140 -6.89 -19.01 7.90
C GLU A 140 -6.39 -19.76 9.15
N LYS A 141 -5.45 -19.16 9.89
CA LYS A 141 -4.95 -19.68 11.17
C LYS A 141 -5.78 -19.28 12.39
N ARG A 142 -6.86 -18.52 12.19
CA ARG A 142 -7.81 -18.08 13.23
C ARG A 142 -7.11 -17.37 14.40
N HIS A 143 -6.08 -16.58 14.11
CA HIS A 143 -5.28 -15.92 15.13
C HIS A 143 -6.11 -14.99 16.03
N SER A 144 -7.16 -14.37 15.49
CA SER A 144 -8.04 -13.44 16.22
C SER A 144 -8.86 -14.12 17.32
N LEU A 145 -9.08 -15.44 17.22
CA LEU A 145 -9.81 -16.20 18.23
C LEU A 145 -9.10 -16.17 19.60
N ASN A 146 -7.77 -16.14 19.61
CA ASN A 146 -7.00 -16.04 20.85
C ASN A 146 -7.19 -14.69 21.53
N GLY A 147 -7.09 -13.59 20.78
CA GLY A 147 -7.35 -12.24 21.29
C GLY A 147 -8.78 -12.10 21.80
N PHE A 148 -9.74 -12.68 21.08
CA PHE A 148 -11.15 -12.70 21.47
C PHE A 148 -11.39 -13.45 22.79
N LYS A 149 -10.82 -14.65 22.94
CA LYS A 149 -10.92 -15.46 24.17
C LYS A 149 -10.35 -14.72 25.38
N ASN A 150 -9.17 -14.14 25.23
CA ASN A 150 -8.52 -13.37 26.30
C ASN A 150 -9.41 -12.19 26.74
N LYS A 151 -10.03 -11.48 25.79
CA LYS A 151 -10.98 -10.43 26.14
C LYS A 151 -12.20 -10.93 26.88
N ARG A 152 -12.85 -12.00 26.37
CA ARG A 152 -14.03 -12.58 27.02
C ARG A 152 -13.72 -13.00 28.46
N SER A 153 -12.51 -13.50 28.73
CA SER A 153 -12.11 -13.82 30.10
C SER A 153 -11.88 -12.60 31.00
N VAL A 154 -11.56 -11.44 30.43
CA VAL A 154 -11.29 -10.19 31.16
C VAL A 154 -12.55 -9.32 31.29
N SER A 155 -13.50 -9.41 30.35
CA SER A 155 -14.77 -8.69 30.38
C SER A 155 -15.85 -9.51 31.08
N ASP A 156 -16.56 -8.88 32.02
CA ASP A 156 -17.66 -9.53 32.73
C ASP A 156 -18.70 -10.05 31.72
N VAL A 157 -19.17 -11.29 31.84
CA VAL A 157 -20.02 -11.94 30.80
C VAL A 157 -21.29 -11.12 30.51
N LEU A 158 -21.82 -10.42 31.51
CA LEU A 158 -22.94 -9.47 31.38
C LEU A 158 -22.57 -8.18 30.62
N ALA A 159 -21.36 -7.65 30.82
CA ALA A 159 -20.85 -6.51 30.07
C ALA A 159 -20.58 -6.88 28.60
N TRP A 160 -20.11 -8.11 28.36
CA TRP A 160 -19.87 -8.63 27.02
C TRP A 160 -21.18 -8.79 26.23
N LEU A 161 -22.27 -9.28 26.84
CA LEU A 161 -23.59 -9.33 26.19
C LEU A 161 -24.12 -7.94 25.80
N GLY A 162 -23.79 -6.90 26.57
CA GLY A 162 -24.06 -5.50 26.23
C GLY A 162 -23.24 -4.96 25.05
N MET A 163 -22.05 -5.53 24.80
CA MET A 163 -21.17 -5.19 23.67
C MET A 163 -21.56 -5.87 22.35
N VAL A 164 -22.47 -6.83 22.36
CA VAL A 164 -23.03 -7.47 21.15
C VAL A 164 -24.43 -6.96 20.82
N GLY A 165 -24.92 -5.97 21.56
CA GLY A 165 -26.22 -5.35 21.37
C GLY A 165 -26.22 -4.28 20.26
N PRO A 166 -27.40 -3.83 19.81
CA PRO A 166 -27.56 -2.89 18.68
C PRO A 166 -26.95 -1.49 18.89
N ASN A 167 -26.40 -1.20 20.07
CA ASN A 167 -25.70 0.05 20.41
C ASN A 167 -24.17 -0.11 20.47
N ALA A 168 -23.63 -1.27 20.06
CA ALA A 168 -22.21 -1.52 19.96
C ALA A 168 -21.61 -0.76 18.76
N GLY A 169 -21.49 0.56 18.89
CA GLY A 169 -20.78 1.37 17.91
C GLY A 169 -19.32 0.91 17.78
N LEU A 170 -18.75 1.15 16.59
CA LEU A 170 -17.37 0.85 16.23
C LEU A 170 -16.38 1.55 17.20
N SER A 171 -16.06 0.91 18.33
CA SER A 171 -14.99 1.39 19.20
C SER A 171 -13.67 0.92 18.60
N ALA A 172 -12.90 1.84 18.04
CA ALA A 172 -11.55 1.56 17.51
C ALA A 172 -10.66 0.88 18.57
N SER A 173 -10.89 1.18 19.86
CA SER A 173 -10.24 0.54 21.01
C SER A 173 -10.62 -0.94 21.17
N LEU A 174 -11.84 -1.33 20.79
CA LEU A 174 -12.26 -2.73 20.79
C LEU A 174 -11.63 -3.50 19.63
N ALA A 175 -11.66 -2.97 18.41
CA ALA A 175 -11.08 -3.67 17.26
C ALA A 175 -9.57 -3.91 17.45
N GLY A 176 -8.81 -2.90 17.88
CA GLY A 176 -7.35 -2.99 18.02
C GLY A 176 -6.83 -4.08 18.95
N TYR A 177 -7.59 -4.48 19.97
CA TYR A 177 -7.16 -5.56 20.89
C TYR A 177 -7.54 -6.98 20.40
N VAL A 178 -8.61 -7.14 19.61
CA VAL A 178 -8.96 -8.48 19.06
C VAL A 178 -7.96 -8.86 17.97
N TYR A 179 -7.53 -7.87 17.20
CA TYR A 179 -6.56 -8.00 16.12
C TYR A 179 -5.14 -7.63 16.58
N SER A 180 -4.80 -7.90 17.84
CA SER A 180 -3.43 -7.82 18.35
C SER A 180 -2.88 -9.23 18.49
N PHE A 181 -1.77 -9.50 17.81
CA PHE A 181 -1.23 -10.85 17.70
C PHE A 181 0.11 -11.00 18.44
N SER A 182 0.36 -12.22 18.93
CA SER A 182 1.66 -12.57 19.49
C SER A 182 2.76 -12.60 18.42
N ARG A 183 4.02 -12.47 18.84
CA ARG A 183 5.18 -12.55 17.92
C ARG A 183 5.21 -13.87 17.11
N ALA A 184 4.76 -14.97 17.71
CA ALA A 184 4.68 -16.26 17.03
C ALA A 184 3.60 -16.25 15.93
N GLN A 185 2.44 -15.66 16.20
CA GLN A 185 1.35 -15.52 15.23
C GLN A 185 1.73 -14.61 14.06
N GLU A 186 2.40 -13.49 14.34
CA GLU A 186 2.96 -12.60 13.32
C GLU A 186 3.97 -13.31 12.42
N THR A 187 4.88 -14.09 13.03
CA THR A 187 5.89 -14.88 12.29
C THR A 187 5.23 -15.95 11.42
N GLU A 188 4.19 -16.63 11.92
CA GLU A 188 3.44 -17.62 11.13
C GLU A 188 2.71 -16.95 9.95
N ALA A 189 2.03 -15.82 10.18
CA ALA A 189 1.33 -15.09 9.13
C ALA A 189 2.27 -14.52 8.06
N ASP A 190 3.44 -14.03 8.48
CA ASP A 190 4.52 -13.63 7.58
C ASP A 190 4.99 -14.74 6.65
N LEU A 191 5.30 -15.91 7.22
CA LEU A 191 5.75 -17.08 6.46
C LEU A 191 4.68 -17.52 5.46
N ILE A 192 3.42 -17.55 5.88
CA ILE A 192 2.29 -17.89 5.02
C ILE A 192 2.12 -16.85 3.90
N GLY A 193 2.25 -15.55 4.21
CA GLY A 193 2.21 -14.50 3.20
C GLY A 193 3.30 -14.65 2.13
N ILE A 194 4.54 -14.99 2.55
CA ILE A 194 5.63 -15.29 1.63
C ILE A 194 5.31 -16.55 0.80
N GLN A 195 4.80 -17.61 1.43
CA GLN A 195 4.41 -18.84 0.72
C GLN A 195 3.31 -18.57 -0.31
N TYR A 196 2.33 -17.72 0.01
CA TYR A 196 1.29 -17.31 -0.93
C TYR A 196 1.90 -16.64 -2.15
N LEU A 197 2.75 -15.64 -1.96
CA LEU A 197 3.45 -15.00 -3.07
C LEU A 197 4.28 -15.99 -3.89
N ALA A 198 5.10 -16.81 -3.22
CA ALA A 198 5.94 -17.81 -3.88
C ALA A 198 5.15 -18.88 -4.65
N SER A 199 3.89 -19.10 -4.28
CA SER A 199 2.97 -19.99 -5.01
C SER A 199 2.17 -19.29 -6.11
N SER A 200 2.24 -17.95 -6.16
CA SER A 200 1.55 -17.09 -7.14
C SER A 200 2.48 -16.71 -8.31
N ALA A 201 2.02 -15.78 -9.15
CA ALA A 201 2.86 -15.21 -10.22
C ALA A 201 3.77 -14.06 -9.74
N TYR A 202 3.62 -13.62 -8.49
CA TYR A 202 4.36 -12.49 -7.93
C TYR A 202 5.65 -12.93 -7.23
N PRO A 203 6.72 -12.12 -7.28
CA PRO A 203 7.96 -12.41 -6.56
C PRO A 203 7.79 -12.22 -5.04
N SER A 204 8.06 -13.27 -4.27
CA SER A 204 8.01 -13.28 -2.80
C SER A 204 8.98 -12.28 -2.17
N ALA A 205 10.07 -11.94 -2.87
CA ALA A 205 11.02 -10.90 -2.48
C ALA A 205 10.42 -9.48 -2.38
N ALA A 206 9.17 -9.28 -2.82
CA ALA A 206 8.42 -8.05 -2.63
C ALA A 206 8.00 -7.83 -1.16
N ALA A 207 7.68 -8.89 -0.43
CA ALA A 207 7.16 -8.82 0.94
C ALA A 207 8.06 -8.02 1.91
N PRO A 208 9.37 -8.31 2.06
CA PRO A 208 10.24 -7.57 2.99
C PRO A 208 10.36 -6.07 2.65
N LYS A 209 10.20 -5.67 1.38
CA LYS A 209 10.32 -4.28 0.94
C LYS A 209 9.21 -3.38 1.46
N VAL A 210 8.05 -3.93 1.80
CA VAL A 210 6.96 -3.17 2.43
C VAL A 210 7.40 -2.67 3.80
N TRP A 211 7.93 -3.58 4.63
CA TRP A 211 8.37 -3.25 5.99
C TRP A 211 9.49 -2.24 6.02
N SER A 212 10.52 -2.42 5.19
CA SER A 212 11.68 -1.53 5.17
C SER A 212 11.29 -0.09 4.85
N ARG A 213 10.38 0.10 3.88
CA ARG A 213 9.87 1.43 3.52
C ARG A 213 8.96 2.04 4.59
N LEU A 214 8.10 1.25 5.23
CA LEU A 214 7.28 1.74 6.34
C LEU A 214 8.12 2.18 7.54
N MET A 215 9.17 1.42 7.86
CA MET A 215 10.13 1.77 8.91
C MET A 215 10.86 3.08 8.59
N ALA A 216 11.37 3.21 7.37
CA ALA A 216 12.04 4.42 6.91
C ALA A 216 11.09 5.65 6.87
N GLU A 217 9.83 5.46 6.49
CA GLU A 217 8.81 6.52 6.57
C GLU A 217 8.59 6.98 8.01
N GLN A 218 8.47 6.07 8.98
CA GLN A 218 8.32 6.44 10.39
C GLN A 218 9.55 7.13 10.96
N ASP A 219 10.75 6.72 10.55
CA ASP A 219 12.00 7.39 10.91
C ASP A 219 12.04 8.82 10.32
N ALA A 220 11.58 9.00 9.08
CA ALA A 220 11.43 10.31 8.45
C ALA A 220 10.39 11.19 9.14
N THR A 221 9.23 10.64 9.55
CA THR A 221 8.23 11.32 10.39
C THR A 221 8.85 11.81 11.70
N ALA A 222 9.61 10.95 12.38
CA ALA A 222 10.26 11.31 13.64
C ALA A 222 11.28 12.43 13.44
N ALA A 223 12.13 12.31 12.41
CA ALA A 223 13.13 13.32 12.06
C ALA A 223 12.48 14.67 11.70
N GLY A 224 11.43 14.67 10.85
CA GLY A 224 10.69 15.87 10.47
C GLY A 224 10.02 16.57 11.66
N ARG A 225 9.60 15.81 12.67
CA ARG A 225 9.04 16.32 13.94
C ARG A 225 10.11 16.66 14.99
N LYS A 226 11.39 16.61 14.64
CA LYS A 226 12.54 16.83 15.55
C LYS A 226 12.49 15.91 16.78
N ARG A 227 11.98 14.69 16.61
CA ARG A 227 11.93 13.65 17.66
C ARG A 227 13.07 12.68 17.44
N LYS A 228 13.56 12.08 18.53
CA LYS A 228 14.55 11.00 18.45
C LYS A 228 13.91 9.79 17.75
N VAL A 229 14.58 9.27 16.72
CA VAL A 229 14.23 8.00 16.10
C VAL A 229 14.45 6.89 17.14
N ARG A 230 13.38 6.13 17.43
CA ARG A 230 13.38 5.11 18.49
C ARG A 230 13.53 3.69 17.96
N HIS A 231 13.41 3.48 16.64
CA HIS A 231 13.35 2.15 16.00
C HIS A 231 12.39 1.18 16.70
N SER A 232 11.31 1.73 17.27
CA SER A 232 10.23 1.01 17.93
C SER A 232 8.93 1.48 17.29
N TYR A 233 8.33 0.63 16.47
CA TYR A 233 7.16 0.98 15.68
C TYR A 233 5.91 0.47 16.41
N ALA A 234 5.05 1.37 16.90
CA ALA A 234 3.92 1.02 17.77
C ALA A 234 2.62 1.77 17.45
N ALA A 235 2.56 2.46 16.30
CA ALA A 235 1.41 3.24 15.87
C ALA A 235 0.90 2.78 14.49
N GLY A 236 -0.40 2.93 14.26
CA GLY A 236 -1.07 2.48 13.03
C GLY A 236 -1.07 0.97 12.92
N PHE A 237 -0.75 0.44 11.74
CA PHE A 237 -0.59 -0.99 11.49
C PHE A 237 0.32 -1.70 12.53
N PHE A 238 1.39 -1.06 13.01
CA PHE A 238 2.28 -1.67 14.00
C PHE A 238 1.67 -1.82 15.42
N ALA A 239 0.51 -1.19 15.67
CA ALA A 239 -0.22 -1.39 16.92
C ALA A 239 -0.95 -2.74 16.95
N SER A 240 -1.53 -3.16 15.81
CA SER A 240 -2.09 -4.51 15.64
C SER A 240 -1.00 -5.55 15.36
N HIS A 241 0.09 -5.15 14.68
CA HIS A 241 1.17 -6.02 14.21
C HIS A 241 2.57 -5.50 14.64
N PRO A 242 3.01 -5.73 15.89
CA PRO A 242 4.30 -5.26 16.35
C PRO A 242 5.45 -5.83 15.50
N THR A 243 6.30 -4.97 14.93
CA THR A 243 7.51 -5.40 14.22
C THR A 243 8.76 -5.28 15.08
N GLU A 244 9.73 -6.15 14.81
CA GLU A 244 11.11 -6.00 15.27
C GLU A 244 11.98 -5.62 14.07
N ALA A 245 13.03 -4.82 14.26
CA ALA A 245 13.99 -4.52 13.18
C ALA A 245 14.62 -5.79 12.56
N ALA A 246 14.64 -6.90 13.30
CA ALA A 246 15.08 -8.21 12.82
C ALA A 246 14.10 -8.90 11.84
N ARG A 247 12.84 -8.42 11.76
CA ARG A 247 11.77 -9.01 10.93
C ARG A 247 12.07 -8.86 9.45
N GLU A 248 12.49 -7.69 8.96
CA GLU A 248 12.85 -7.50 7.53
C GLU A 248 13.96 -8.47 7.08
N ALA A 249 15.04 -8.56 7.87
CA ALA A 249 16.16 -9.44 7.56
C ALA A 249 15.73 -10.91 7.58
N TYR A 250 14.84 -11.29 8.50
CA TYR A 250 14.26 -12.63 8.53
C TYR A 250 13.42 -12.92 7.27
N LEU A 251 12.47 -12.06 6.94
CA LEU A 251 11.61 -12.21 5.77
C LEU A 251 12.40 -12.22 4.46
N SER A 252 13.45 -11.43 4.37
CA SER A 252 14.36 -11.44 3.21
C SER A 252 15.05 -12.80 3.05
N ARG A 253 15.49 -13.42 4.15
CA ARG A 253 16.09 -14.77 4.11
C ARG A 253 15.05 -15.84 3.77
N GLU A 254 13.83 -15.72 4.27
CA GLU A 254 12.75 -16.67 3.99
C GLU A 254 12.29 -16.58 2.54
N ALA A 255 12.09 -15.38 2.00
CA ALA A 255 11.76 -15.17 0.58
C ALA A 255 12.86 -15.70 -0.35
N ALA A 256 14.14 -15.51 0.01
CA ALA A 256 15.28 -16.00 -0.78
C ALA A 256 15.30 -17.53 -0.96
N LYS A 257 14.59 -18.30 -0.14
CA LYS A 257 14.51 -19.78 -0.28
C LYS A 257 13.72 -20.22 -1.50
N TYR A 258 12.77 -19.41 -1.96
CA TYR A 258 11.92 -19.75 -3.10
C TYR A 258 12.58 -19.40 -4.44
N ALA A 259 13.52 -18.44 -4.44
CA ALA A 259 14.22 -17.94 -5.62
C ALA A 259 13.27 -17.65 -6.80
N ASP A 260 12.05 -17.22 -6.48
CA ASP A 260 10.95 -17.05 -7.41
C ASP A 260 11.11 -15.72 -8.17
N ALA A 261 11.13 -15.84 -9.49
CA ALA A 261 11.15 -14.71 -10.40
C ALA A 261 9.72 -14.44 -10.89
N GLY A 262 9.36 -13.17 -11.07
CA GLY A 262 8.05 -12.78 -11.56
C GLY A 262 7.96 -11.28 -11.78
N ASP A 263 6.98 -10.86 -12.57
CA ASP A 263 6.62 -9.45 -12.66
C ASP A 263 5.92 -9.04 -11.35
N PRO A 264 6.43 -8.06 -10.59
CA PRO A 264 5.74 -7.58 -9.41
C PRO A 264 4.41 -6.87 -9.70
N GLY A 265 4.08 -6.60 -10.97
CA GLY A 265 2.82 -5.98 -11.39
C GLY A 265 2.80 -4.47 -11.18
N ALA A 266 3.95 -3.79 -11.29
CA ALA A 266 4.05 -2.35 -10.99
C ALA A 266 3.21 -1.47 -11.94
N GLU A 267 3.15 -1.80 -13.23
CA GLU A 267 2.34 -1.05 -14.20
C GLU A 267 0.84 -1.28 -13.98
N ALA A 268 0.43 -2.54 -13.84
CA ALA A 268 -0.94 -2.92 -13.49
C ALA A 268 -1.38 -2.21 -12.21
N TYR A 269 -0.49 -2.13 -11.22
CA TYR A 269 -0.71 -1.41 -9.98
C TYR A 269 -0.97 0.07 -10.16
N ARG A 270 -0.07 0.78 -10.83
CA ARG A 270 -0.24 2.21 -11.09
C ARG A 270 -1.56 2.48 -11.83
N LYS A 271 -1.91 1.65 -12.82
CA LYS A 271 -3.18 1.77 -13.54
C LYS A 271 -4.39 1.53 -12.64
N GLY A 272 -4.36 0.48 -11.81
CA GLY A 272 -5.47 0.11 -10.93
C GLY A 272 -5.82 1.18 -9.88
N ILE A 273 -4.85 1.98 -9.46
CA ILE A 273 -5.08 3.08 -8.49
C ILE A 273 -5.13 4.48 -9.11
N ALA A 274 -4.85 4.63 -10.41
CA ALA A 274 -4.63 5.93 -11.07
C ALA A 274 -5.76 6.93 -10.83
N LYS A 275 -7.02 6.48 -10.94
CA LYS A 275 -8.22 7.29 -10.71
C LYS A 275 -8.26 7.91 -9.30
N TRP A 276 -7.75 7.18 -8.31
CA TRP A 276 -7.80 7.56 -6.90
C TRP A 276 -6.53 8.28 -6.43
N LEU A 277 -5.42 8.13 -7.15
CA LEU A 277 -4.11 8.67 -6.76
C LEU A 277 -4.14 10.16 -6.35
N PRO A 278 -4.79 11.09 -7.10
CA PRO A 278 -4.85 12.50 -6.67
C PRO A 278 -5.50 12.66 -5.29
N GLN A 279 -6.56 11.92 -5.01
CA GLN A 279 -7.27 12.01 -3.74
C GLN A 279 -6.47 11.40 -2.58
N LEU A 280 -5.76 10.30 -2.84
CA LEU A 280 -4.86 9.67 -1.86
C LEU A 280 -3.72 10.60 -1.46
N LEU A 281 -3.12 11.28 -2.44
CA LEU A 281 -2.08 12.27 -2.22
C LEU A 281 -2.60 13.44 -1.38
N ASP A 282 -3.77 13.99 -1.72
CA ASP A 282 -4.39 15.07 -0.94
C ASP A 282 -4.63 14.66 0.53
N ASP A 283 -5.10 13.43 0.76
CA ASP A 283 -5.37 12.94 2.11
C ASP A 283 -4.07 12.70 2.90
N GLN A 284 -2.98 12.30 2.24
CA GLN A 284 -1.66 12.21 2.86
C GLN A 284 -1.11 13.58 3.26
N ILE A 285 -1.19 14.57 2.37
CA ILE A 285 -0.72 15.94 2.68
C ILE A 285 -1.46 16.51 3.90
N LYS A 286 -2.77 16.26 4.01
CA LYS A 286 -3.61 16.68 5.16
C LYS A 286 -3.21 16.05 6.50
N LEU A 287 -2.40 14.99 6.51
CA LEU A 287 -1.86 14.44 7.77
C LEU A 287 -0.91 15.40 8.48
N ASN A 288 -0.44 16.45 7.81
CA ASN A 288 0.53 17.41 8.35
C ASN A 288 1.78 16.71 8.92
N ASP A 289 2.22 15.66 8.22
CA ASP A 289 3.43 14.93 8.52
C ASP A 289 4.44 15.20 7.42
N PHE A 290 5.19 16.30 7.55
CA PHE A 290 6.11 16.73 6.51
C PHE A 290 7.17 15.67 6.19
N GLY A 291 7.85 15.15 7.22
CA GLY A 291 8.95 14.20 7.02
C GLY A 291 8.51 12.88 6.40
N GLY A 292 7.43 12.28 6.92
CA GLY A 292 6.89 11.04 6.35
C GLY A 292 6.33 11.23 4.94
N SER A 293 5.62 12.35 4.71
CA SER A 293 5.04 12.64 3.38
C SER A 293 6.11 12.95 2.35
N GLU A 294 7.17 13.68 2.72
CA GLU A 294 8.31 13.96 1.82
C GLU A 294 8.99 12.65 1.40
N TYR A 295 9.31 11.78 2.37
CA TYR A 295 9.86 10.46 2.09
C TYR A 295 8.98 9.65 1.14
N LEU A 296 7.67 9.57 1.42
CA LEU A 296 6.73 8.82 0.60
C LEU A 296 6.64 9.38 -0.83
N LEU A 297 6.56 10.70 -0.97
CA LEU A 297 6.47 11.33 -2.29
C LEU A 297 7.76 11.16 -3.10
N ASP A 298 8.93 11.16 -2.46
CA ASP A 298 10.20 10.89 -3.14
C ASP A 298 10.27 9.43 -3.63
N GLN A 299 9.74 8.47 -2.85
CA GLN A 299 9.59 7.08 -3.29
C GLN A 299 8.64 6.95 -4.50
N LEU A 300 7.51 7.66 -4.49
CA LEU A 300 6.57 7.69 -5.61
C LEU A 300 7.15 8.36 -6.86
N ALA A 301 7.93 9.44 -6.67
CA ALA A 301 8.64 10.11 -7.76
C ALA A 301 9.67 9.18 -8.43
N ALA A 302 10.42 8.41 -7.63
CA ALA A 302 11.42 7.46 -8.13
C ALA A 302 10.81 6.25 -8.87
N SER A 303 9.56 5.89 -8.58
CA SER A 303 8.87 4.71 -9.13
C SER A 303 7.97 4.98 -10.35
N GLY A 304 8.14 6.16 -10.98
CA GLY A 304 7.45 6.54 -12.22
C GLY A 304 6.90 7.96 -12.26
N GLY A 305 6.89 8.67 -11.13
CA GLY A 305 6.66 10.12 -11.00
C GLY A 305 5.63 10.76 -11.93
N SER A 306 4.36 10.79 -11.54
CA SER A 306 3.29 11.46 -12.29
C SER A 306 3.21 12.97 -12.03
N ALA A 307 2.45 13.68 -12.87
CA ALA A 307 2.12 15.08 -12.66
C ALA A 307 1.46 15.32 -11.28
N ASP A 308 0.61 14.39 -10.82
CA ASP A 308 -0.02 14.45 -9.50
C ASP A 308 0.97 14.30 -8.35
N VAL A 309 1.96 13.41 -8.48
CA VAL A 309 3.02 13.24 -7.46
C VAL A 309 3.86 14.51 -7.37
N THR A 310 4.26 15.08 -8.52
CA THR A 310 4.98 16.36 -8.54
C THR A 310 4.14 17.49 -7.94
N PHE A 311 2.84 17.57 -8.27
CA PHE A 311 1.91 18.53 -7.67
C PHE A 311 1.80 18.36 -6.15
N ALA A 312 1.66 17.13 -5.65
CA ALA A 312 1.58 16.87 -4.21
C ALA A 312 2.87 17.27 -3.47
N ARG A 313 4.04 17.10 -4.11
CA ARG A 313 5.31 17.64 -3.56
C ARG A 313 5.27 19.17 -3.48
N ALA A 314 4.77 19.84 -4.51
CA ALA A 314 4.61 21.29 -4.48
C ALA A 314 3.69 21.75 -3.33
N GLU A 315 2.56 21.08 -3.15
CA GLU A 315 1.64 21.33 -2.03
C GLU A 315 2.31 21.12 -0.67
N LEU A 316 3.10 20.05 -0.51
CA LEU A 316 3.80 19.75 0.74
C LEU A 316 4.75 20.88 1.15
N TYR A 317 5.60 21.33 0.22
CA TYR A 317 6.53 22.43 0.45
C TYR A 317 5.80 23.76 0.69
N SER A 318 4.73 24.02 -0.07
CA SER A 318 3.91 25.23 0.08
C SER A 318 3.26 25.31 1.48
N GLN A 319 2.73 24.19 2.00
CA GLN A 319 2.05 24.14 3.30
C GLN A 319 2.98 24.31 4.50
N ARG A 320 4.27 23.99 4.36
CA ARG A 320 5.25 24.15 5.44
C ARG A 320 5.48 25.62 5.82
N GLY A 321 5.18 26.54 4.90
CA GLY A 321 5.12 27.98 5.18
C GLY A 321 6.46 28.68 5.40
N ASN A 322 7.59 28.00 5.18
CA ASN A 322 8.92 28.59 5.24
C ASN A 322 9.20 29.39 3.96
N PRO A 323 9.70 30.64 4.02
CA PRO A 323 10.05 31.43 2.85
C PRO A 323 10.91 30.71 1.81
N ARG A 324 11.84 29.84 2.24
CA ARG A 324 12.70 29.06 1.34
C ARG A 324 11.95 27.97 0.59
N ASP A 325 10.90 27.42 1.19
CA ASP A 325 10.13 26.31 0.61
C ASP A 325 9.24 26.79 -0.55
N TYR A 326 8.86 28.07 -0.59
CA TYR A 326 8.08 28.62 -1.70
C TYR A 326 8.85 28.67 -3.02
N VAL A 327 10.19 28.76 -2.98
CA VAL A 327 11.02 28.67 -4.20
C VAL A 327 10.90 27.25 -4.77
N THR A 328 11.13 26.24 -3.93
CA THR A 328 10.98 24.83 -4.29
C THR A 328 9.55 24.52 -4.75
N ALA A 329 8.54 25.02 -4.04
CA ALA A 329 7.14 24.83 -4.41
C ALA A 329 6.83 25.40 -5.79
N ALA A 330 7.29 26.62 -6.10
CA ALA A 330 7.10 27.23 -7.42
C ALA A 330 7.74 26.41 -8.53
N GLU A 331 8.96 25.92 -8.35
CA GLU A 331 9.63 25.02 -9.30
C GLU A 331 8.83 23.73 -9.52
N LEU A 332 8.38 23.08 -8.45
CA LEU A 332 7.58 21.86 -8.52
C LEU A 332 6.21 22.09 -9.18
N TYR A 333 5.53 23.21 -8.94
CA TYR A 333 4.28 23.51 -9.64
C TYR A 333 4.52 23.71 -11.15
N ARG A 334 5.60 24.41 -11.55
CA ARG A 334 5.95 24.54 -12.98
C ARG A 334 6.20 23.17 -13.60
N GLU A 335 6.95 22.31 -12.92
CA GLU A 335 7.21 20.94 -13.37
C GLU A 335 5.91 20.12 -13.49
N ALA A 336 5.01 20.20 -12.50
CA ALA A 336 3.73 19.50 -12.54
C ALA A 336 2.87 19.95 -13.72
N ILE A 337 2.78 21.26 -13.97
CA ILE A 337 2.05 21.82 -15.11
C ILE A 337 2.69 21.37 -16.44
N ALA A 338 4.02 21.40 -16.54
CA ALA A 338 4.74 20.94 -17.74
C ALA A 338 4.53 19.44 -18.02
N LYS A 339 4.36 18.64 -16.96
CA LYS A 339 3.99 17.21 -17.03
C LYS A 339 2.51 16.97 -17.35
N GLY A 340 1.71 18.02 -17.53
CA GLY A 340 0.29 17.92 -17.88
C GLY A 340 -0.67 17.84 -16.69
N CYS A 341 -0.29 18.35 -15.52
CA CYS A 341 -1.22 18.46 -14.39
C CYS A 341 -2.45 19.30 -14.78
N ASP A 342 -3.62 18.68 -14.73
CA ASP A 342 -4.92 19.28 -15.08
C ASP A 342 -5.58 19.97 -13.88
N ARG A 343 -4.99 19.86 -12.68
CA ARG A 343 -5.51 20.48 -11.47
C ARG A 343 -5.39 22.01 -11.52
N PRO A 344 -6.50 22.76 -11.44
CA PRO A 344 -6.47 24.22 -11.37
C PRO A 344 -5.56 24.72 -10.23
N GLU A 345 -5.55 23.99 -9.12
CA GLU A 345 -4.78 24.31 -7.92
C GLU A 345 -3.28 24.40 -8.19
N ALA A 346 -2.75 23.72 -9.21
CA ALA A 346 -1.34 23.84 -9.58
C ALA A 346 -0.98 25.27 -10.04
N ARG A 347 -1.85 25.89 -10.85
CA ARG A 347 -1.68 27.27 -11.32
C ARG A 347 -1.87 28.27 -10.18
N ARG A 348 -2.87 28.04 -9.32
CA ARG A 348 -3.10 28.85 -8.11
C ARG A 348 -1.89 28.80 -7.18
N GLY A 349 -1.42 27.59 -6.86
CA GLY A 349 -0.28 27.36 -5.99
C GLY A 349 1.00 28.00 -6.52
N LEU A 350 1.28 27.83 -7.83
CA LEU A 350 2.40 28.49 -8.50
C LEU A 350 2.35 30.01 -8.30
N GLY A 351 1.20 30.61 -8.63
CA GLY A 351 1.01 32.05 -8.52
C GLY A 351 1.24 32.56 -7.09
N LEU A 352 0.64 31.90 -6.10
CA LEU A 352 0.80 32.26 -4.69
C LEU A 352 2.26 32.11 -4.22
N ALA A 353 2.94 31.02 -4.59
CA ALA A 353 4.34 30.79 -4.24
C ALA A 353 5.28 31.85 -4.86
N LEU A 354 5.05 32.24 -6.11
CA LEU A 354 5.81 33.28 -6.81
C LEU A 354 5.61 34.66 -6.17
N LEU A 355 4.39 35.01 -5.78
CA LEU A 355 4.13 36.26 -5.05
C LEU A 355 4.89 36.30 -3.71
N ARG A 356 4.96 35.16 -3.00
CA ARG A 356 5.71 35.06 -1.73
C ARG A 356 7.23 35.16 -1.91
N THR A 357 7.74 34.89 -3.11
CA THR A 357 9.16 34.97 -3.46
C THR A 357 9.51 36.23 -4.26
N GLN A 358 8.63 37.24 -4.25
CA GLN A 358 8.81 38.53 -4.93
C GLN A 358 8.85 38.47 -6.47
N GLN A 359 8.45 37.35 -7.08
CA GLN A 359 8.29 37.20 -8.53
C GLN A 359 6.88 37.65 -8.96
N SER A 360 6.58 38.94 -8.77
CA SER A 360 5.22 39.48 -8.84
C SER A 360 4.55 39.29 -10.20
N ASP A 361 5.22 39.62 -11.30
CA ASP A 361 4.63 39.61 -12.63
C ASP A 361 4.25 38.18 -13.08
N GLU A 362 5.19 37.24 -12.92
CA GLU A 362 4.95 35.83 -13.23
C GLU A 362 3.89 35.23 -12.29
N GLY A 363 3.93 35.58 -10.99
CA GLY A 363 2.94 35.14 -10.03
C GLY A 363 1.52 35.58 -10.42
N LYS A 364 1.36 36.84 -10.82
CA LYS A 364 0.08 37.35 -11.31
C LYS A 364 -0.36 36.68 -12.60
N GLN A 365 0.55 36.41 -13.53
CA GLN A 365 0.24 35.68 -14.76
C GLN A 365 -0.29 34.27 -14.47
N ALA A 366 0.36 33.53 -13.55
CA ALA A 366 -0.11 32.21 -13.14
C ALA A 366 -1.49 32.25 -12.48
N LEU A 367 -1.77 33.27 -11.65
CA LEU A 367 -3.10 33.47 -11.05
C LEU A 367 -4.18 33.85 -12.07
N ARG A 368 -3.86 34.62 -13.12
CA ARG A 368 -4.79 34.87 -14.24
C ARG A 368 -5.10 33.58 -14.98
N SER A 369 -4.08 32.77 -15.26
CA SER A 369 -4.27 31.46 -15.89
C SER A 369 -5.15 30.53 -15.03
N TYR A 370 -5.03 30.58 -13.70
CA TYR A 370 -5.95 29.87 -12.80
C TYR A 370 -7.41 30.33 -12.96
N LEU A 371 -7.66 31.65 -12.99
CA LEU A 371 -9.00 32.21 -13.15
C LEU A 371 -9.61 31.92 -14.51
N GLU A 372 -8.81 31.83 -15.57
CA GLU A 372 -9.26 31.40 -16.91
C GLU A 372 -9.62 29.91 -16.92
N PHE A 373 -8.82 29.10 -16.23
CA PHE A 373 -9.02 27.65 -16.14
C PHE A 373 -10.23 27.28 -15.25
N ARG A 374 -10.49 28.06 -14.20
CA ARG A 374 -11.60 27.87 -13.26
C ARG A 374 -12.33 29.20 -12.98
N PRO A 375 -13.16 29.68 -13.93
CA PRO A 375 -13.80 31.00 -13.82
C PRO A 375 -14.82 31.12 -12.68
N ASP A 376 -15.36 29.99 -12.23
CA ASP A 376 -16.34 29.83 -11.16
C ASP A 376 -15.71 29.44 -9.80
N ALA A 377 -14.37 29.56 -9.68
CA ALA A 377 -13.67 29.20 -8.46
C ALA A 377 -14.22 29.95 -7.23
N PRO A 378 -14.56 29.26 -6.11
CA PRO A 378 -15.07 29.92 -4.91
C PRO A 378 -14.12 30.97 -4.31
N ASP A 379 -12.82 30.77 -4.47
CA ASP A 379 -11.76 31.70 -4.07
C ASP A 379 -11.45 32.77 -5.14
N GLY A 380 -12.14 32.73 -6.28
CA GLY A 380 -11.93 33.63 -7.42
C GLY A 380 -11.92 35.12 -7.07
N PRO A 381 -12.86 35.65 -6.25
CA PRO A 381 -12.82 37.05 -5.81
C PRO A 381 -11.54 37.42 -5.04
N MET A 382 -11.03 36.52 -4.19
CA MET A 382 -9.77 36.71 -3.49
C MET A 382 -8.59 36.69 -4.46
N ILE A 383 -8.57 35.77 -5.43
CA ILE A 383 -7.48 35.70 -6.40
C ILE A 383 -7.48 36.94 -7.33
N LYS A 384 -8.65 37.44 -7.74
CA LYS A 384 -8.80 38.66 -8.55
C LYS A 384 -8.18 39.89 -7.87
N SER A 385 -8.32 40.02 -6.54
CA SER A 385 -7.72 41.15 -5.82
C SER A 385 -6.18 41.10 -5.80
N LEU A 386 -5.58 39.90 -5.89
CA LEU A 386 -4.12 39.72 -5.91
C LEU A 386 -3.48 40.02 -7.27
N VAL A 387 -4.20 39.76 -8.38
CA VAL A 387 -3.70 40.05 -9.73
C VAL A 387 -3.80 41.54 -10.09
N GLY A 388 -4.70 42.28 -9.44
CA GLY A 388 -5.08 43.63 -9.86
C GLY A 388 -5.93 43.59 -11.14
N ASN A 389 -6.68 44.67 -11.37
CA ASN A 389 -7.49 44.81 -12.58
C ASN A 389 -6.66 44.77 -13.85
#